data_AF-A0A1J3HAI7-F1
#
_entry.id   AF-A0A1J3HAI7-F1
#
_cell.length_a   1.000
_cell.length_b   1.000
_cell.length_c   1.000
_cell.angle_alpha   90.00
_cell.angle_beta   90.00
_cell.angle_gamma   90.00
#
_symmetry.space_group_name_H-M   'P 1'
#
loop_
_entity.id
_entity.type
_entity.pdbx_description
1 polymer ?
#
loop_
_entity_poly.entity_id
_entity_poly.type
_entity_poly.pdbx_seq_one_letter_code
_entity_poly.pdbx_strand_id
1 'polypeptide(L)'
;NIKTPMGKKQFGIAVAAVVFIALVQVSVSVPFILLHGIAAECSDDKEANFTQLLSNLSGSPGFCLEIGNGNRDSWFMPLTKQAEIACEKVKQMKELRQGYNIVGRSQGNLVARGLIEFCDGGPPVHNYISLAGPHAGI
;
A
#
# COMPACT_ATOMS: atom_id res chain seq x y z
N ASN A 1 41.34 -21.93 44.26
CA ASN A 1 40.93 -20.68 43.57
C ASN A 1 41.19 -20.78 42.06
N ILE A 2 40.31 -21.44 41.32
CA ILE A 2 40.37 -21.46 39.84
C ILE A 2 39.22 -20.59 39.35
N LYS A 3 39.54 -19.34 39.02
CA LYS A 3 38.63 -18.39 38.37
C LYS A 3 38.71 -18.69 36.87
N THR A 4 37.82 -19.53 36.36
CA THR A 4 37.71 -19.79 34.92
C THR A 4 37.32 -18.50 34.17
N PRO A 5 37.79 -18.29 32.93
CA PRO A 5 37.56 -17.07 32.17
C PRO A 5 36.15 -17.09 31.57
N MET A 6 35.16 -16.82 32.41
CA MET A 6 33.74 -16.86 32.04
C MET A 6 33.34 -15.78 31.02
N GLY A 7 34.14 -14.72 30.86
CA GLY A 7 33.83 -13.56 30.02
C GLY A 7 34.01 -13.72 28.50
N LYS A 8 34.98 -14.52 28.02
CA LYS A 8 35.25 -14.62 26.57
C LYS A 8 34.18 -15.42 25.80
N LYS A 9 33.65 -16.49 26.41
CA LYS A 9 32.59 -17.31 25.81
C LYS A 9 31.25 -16.56 25.75
N GLN A 10 30.91 -15.85 26.82
CA GLN A 10 29.70 -15.02 26.85
C GLN A 10 29.75 -13.87 25.84
N PHE A 11 30.92 -13.25 25.66
CA PHE A 11 31.11 -12.21 24.65
C PHE A 11 30.96 -12.75 23.22
N GLY A 12 31.53 -13.92 22.92
CA GLY A 12 31.37 -14.56 21.60
C GLY A 12 29.93 -14.94 21.28
N ILE A 13 29.19 -15.44 22.27
CA ILE A 13 27.75 -15.76 22.13
C ILE A 13 26.93 -14.49 21.89
N ALA A 14 27.22 -13.41 22.62
CA ALA A 14 26.53 -12.13 22.43
C ALA A 14 26.77 -11.55 21.03
N VAL A 15 28.01 -11.59 20.53
CA VAL A 15 28.35 -11.12 19.18
C VAL A 15 27.65 -11.97 18.12
N ALA A 16 27.65 -13.30 18.26
CA ALA A 16 26.95 -14.18 17.32
C ALA A 16 25.44 -13.92 17.30
N ALA A 17 24.81 -13.69 18.46
CA ALA A 17 23.39 -13.36 18.54
C ALA A 17 23.05 -12.01 17.87
N VAL A 18 23.88 -10.98 18.04
CA VAL A 18 23.69 -9.67 17.39
C VAL A 18 23.80 -9.79 15.87
N VAL A 19 24.78 -10.55 15.36
CA VAL A 19 24.93 -10.82 13.93
C VAL A 19 23.73 -11.60 13.39
N PHE A 20 23.22 -12.58 14.12
CA PHE A 20 22.04 -13.36 13.70
C PHE A 20 20.77 -12.51 13.63
N ILE A 21 20.56 -11.59 14.59
CA ILE A 21 19.43 -10.65 14.58
C ILE A 21 19.55 -9.67 13.41
N ALA A 22 20.76 -9.19 13.09
CA ALA A 22 20.99 -8.31 11.94
C ALA A 22 20.77 -8.99 10.58
N LEU A 23 20.86 -10.34 10.53
CA LEU A 23 20.60 -11.15 9.34
C LEU A 23 19.14 -11.56 9.18
N VAL A 24 18.28 -11.30 10.18
CA VAL A 24 16.84 -11.49 10.02
C VAL A 24 16.34 -10.45 9.02
N GLN A 25 16.20 -10.86 7.76
CA GLN A 25 15.47 -10.06 6.79
C GLN A 25 14.03 -9.95 7.26
N VAL A 26 13.69 -8.80 7.86
CA VAL A 26 12.30 -8.43 8.09
C VAL A 26 11.70 -8.25 6.70
N SER A 27 11.02 -9.29 6.22
CA SER A 27 10.21 -9.20 5.01
C SER A 27 9.02 -8.32 5.34
N VAL A 28 9.15 -7.02 5.07
CA VAL A 28 8.05 -6.06 5.20
C VAL A 28 7.17 -6.25 3.98
N SER A 29 5.92 -6.65 4.20
CA SER A 29 4.93 -6.70 3.13
C SER A 29 4.63 -5.29 2.65
N VAL A 30 4.76 -5.08 1.33
CA VAL A 30 4.57 -3.76 0.71
C VAL A 30 3.07 -3.41 0.76
N PRO A 31 2.68 -2.31 1.43
CA PRO A 31 1.27 -1.96 1.55
C PRO A 31 0.66 -1.66 0.18
N PHE A 32 -0.66 -1.73 0.07
CA PHE A 32 -1.35 -1.35 -1.15
C PHE A 32 -2.54 -0.45 -0.87
N ILE A 33 -2.87 0.38 -1.86
CA ILE A 33 -4.17 1.06 -1.91
C ILE A 33 -5.09 0.34 -2.89
N LEU A 34 -6.38 0.32 -2.57
CA LEU A 34 -7.46 -0.07 -3.47
C LEU A 34 -8.20 1.19 -3.93
N LEU A 35 -8.38 1.35 -5.24
CA LEU A 35 -9.22 2.37 -5.86
C LEU A 35 -10.45 1.71 -6.48
N HIS A 36 -11.62 1.99 -5.93
CA HIS A 36 -12.89 1.41 -6.38
C HIS A 36 -13.37 2.00 -7.72
N GLY A 37 -14.37 1.36 -8.32
CA GLY A 37 -14.96 1.78 -9.59
C GLY A 37 -16.06 2.82 -9.44
N ILE A 38 -16.74 3.10 -10.55
CA ILE A 38 -17.94 3.93 -10.60
C ILE A 38 -19.07 3.32 -9.77
N ALA A 39 -19.91 4.16 -9.17
CA ALA A 39 -21.06 3.77 -8.36
C ALA A 39 -20.73 2.94 -7.09
N ALA A 40 -19.51 3.07 -6.57
CA ALA A 40 -19.04 2.38 -5.38
C ALA A 40 -18.42 3.37 -4.38
N GLU A 41 -18.17 2.89 -3.17
CA GLU A 41 -17.47 3.61 -2.10
C GLU A 41 -16.78 2.60 -1.18
N CYS A 42 -15.75 3.04 -0.46
CA CYS A 42 -14.98 2.21 0.45
C CYS A 42 -15.76 1.77 1.69
N SER A 43 -16.79 2.53 2.11
CA SER A 43 -17.68 2.17 3.21
C SER A 43 -18.61 1.00 2.88
N ASP A 44 -18.80 0.68 1.60
CA ASP A 44 -19.64 -0.46 1.21
C ASP A 44 -18.95 -1.78 1.54
N ASP A 45 -19.74 -2.74 2.04
CA ASP A 45 -19.27 -4.09 2.38
C ASP A 45 -18.51 -4.75 1.23
N LYS A 46 -18.86 -4.48 -0.03
CA LYS A 46 -18.19 -5.07 -1.20
C LYS A 46 -16.73 -4.63 -1.29
N GLU A 47 -16.43 -3.34 -1.19
CA GLU A 47 -15.06 -2.83 -1.30
C GLU A 47 -14.27 -3.10 -0.01
N ALA A 48 -14.91 -2.99 1.15
CA ALA A 48 -14.31 -3.32 2.44
C ALA A 48 -13.88 -4.80 2.51
N ASN A 49 -14.80 -5.72 2.20
CA ASN A 49 -14.50 -7.16 2.19
C ASN A 49 -13.46 -7.52 1.13
N PHE A 50 -13.49 -6.87 -0.04
CA PHE A 50 -12.49 -7.11 -1.08
C PHE A 50 -11.09 -6.64 -0.64
N THR A 51 -10.98 -5.46 -0.02
CA THR A 51 -9.71 -4.96 0.53
C THR A 51 -9.17 -5.88 1.61
N GLN A 52 -10.05 -6.34 2.52
CA GLN A 52 -9.67 -7.28 3.58
C GLN A 52 -9.23 -8.63 3.02
N LEU A 53 -9.94 -9.17 2.03
CA LEU A 53 -9.57 -10.40 1.33
C LEU A 53 -8.17 -10.30 0.72
N LEU A 54 -7.90 -9.22 -0.03
CA LEU A 54 -6.58 -9.00 -0.63
C LEU A 54 -5.49 -8.84 0.43
N SER A 55 -5.79 -8.17 1.54
CA SER A 55 -4.86 -8.02 2.66
C SER A 55 -4.51 -9.38 3.27
N ASN A 56 -5.51 -10.24 3.49
CA ASN A 56 -5.33 -11.57 4.05
C ASN A 56 -4.53 -12.50 3.10
N LEU A 57 -4.83 -12.46 1.81
CA LEU A 57 -4.16 -13.32 0.82
C LEU A 57 -2.71 -12.88 0.54
N SER A 58 -2.45 -11.58 0.54
CA SER A 58 -1.12 -11.03 0.25
C SER A 58 -0.22 -10.90 1.49
N GLY A 59 -0.80 -11.00 2.69
CA GLY A 59 -0.11 -10.64 3.95
C GLY A 59 0.31 -9.17 4.01
N SER A 60 -0.23 -8.32 3.13
CA SER A 60 0.13 -6.90 3.00
C SER A 60 -0.96 -5.99 3.56
N PRO A 61 -0.62 -4.88 4.24
CA PRO A 61 -1.62 -3.90 4.68
C PRO A 61 -2.32 -3.27 3.47
N GLY A 62 -3.64 -3.45 3.38
CA GLY A 62 -4.48 -2.87 2.33
C GLY A 62 -5.32 -1.71 2.84
N PHE A 63 -5.41 -0.64 2.03
CA PHE A 63 -6.21 0.54 2.34
C PHE A 63 -7.15 0.85 1.17
N CYS A 64 -8.47 0.81 1.39
CA CYS A 64 -9.39 1.36 0.41
C CYS A 64 -9.31 2.90 0.46
N LEU A 65 -8.81 3.52 -0.61
CA LEU A 65 -8.58 4.96 -0.66
C LEU A 65 -9.82 5.66 -1.20
N GLU A 66 -10.71 6.05 -0.29
CA GLU A 66 -11.94 6.78 -0.62
C GLU A 66 -11.61 8.13 -1.28
N ILE A 67 -12.34 8.55 -2.32
CA ILE A 67 -12.12 9.83 -3.02
C ILE A 67 -13.41 10.66 -2.99
N GLY A 68 -13.33 11.86 -2.42
CA GLY A 68 -14.49 12.73 -2.27
C GLY A 68 -15.60 12.07 -1.45
N ASN A 69 -16.82 12.13 -1.96
CA ASN A 69 -18.06 11.57 -1.39
C ASN A 69 -18.43 10.22 -2.03
N GLY A 70 -17.45 9.33 -2.22
CA GLY A 70 -17.68 7.95 -2.65
C GLY A 70 -18.53 7.81 -3.88
N ASN A 71 -19.65 7.10 -3.74
CA ASN A 71 -20.53 6.75 -4.85
C ASN A 71 -20.90 7.96 -5.71
N ARG A 72 -21.31 9.07 -5.09
CA ARG A 72 -21.69 10.29 -5.81
C ARG A 72 -20.54 10.85 -6.64
N ASP A 73 -19.36 11.00 -6.04
CA ASP A 73 -18.25 11.64 -6.73
C ASP A 73 -17.61 10.72 -7.79
N SER A 74 -17.73 9.40 -7.64
CA SER A 74 -17.34 8.45 -8.69
C SER A 74 -18.12 8.64 -10.01
N TRP A 75 -19.35 9.17 -9.94
CA TRP A 75 -20.16 9.51 -11.11
C TRP A 75 -19.87 10.90 -11.67
N PHE A 76 -19.77 11.89 -10.79
CA PHE A 76 -19.91 13.29 -11.18
C PHE A 76 -18.63 14.12 -11.03
N MET A 77 -17.61 13.62 -10.31
CA MET A 77 -16.33 14.30 -10.20
C MET A 77 -15.44 13.95 -11.41
N PRO A 78 -14.82 14.94 -12.08
CA PRO A 78 -13.85 14.67 -13.14
C PRO A 78 -12.73 13.76 -12.65
N LEU A 79 -12.33 12.78 -13.47
CA LEU A 79 -11.28 11.81 -13.13
C LEU A 79 -9.94 12.46 -12.81
N THR A 80 -9.62 13.58 -13.48
CA THR A 80 -8.42 14.37 -13.17
C THR A 80 -8.46 14.90 -11.74
N LYS A 81 -9.63 15.37 -11.28
CA LYS A 81 -9.80 15.84 -9.90
C LYS A 81 -9.74 14.70 -8.89
N GLN A 82 -10.29 13.54 -9.23
CA GLN A 82 -10.16 12.34 -8.40
C GLN A 82 -8.69 11.94 -8.24
N ALA A 83 -7.90 11.98 -9.31
CA ALA A 83 -6.46 11.69 -9.27
C ALA A 83 -5.66 12.70 -8.42
N GLU A 84 -5.99 13.99 -8.51
CA GLU A 84 -5.41 15.01 -7.63
C GLU A 84 -5.69 14.72 -6.15
N ILE A 85 -6.94 14.40 -5.80
CA ILE A 85 -7.31 14.07 -4.42
C ILE A 85 -6.60 12.80 -3.96
N ALA A 86 -6.50 11.79 -4.83
CA ALA A 86 -5.76 10.56 -4.53
C ALA A 86 -4.28 10.88 -4.23
N CYS A 87 -3.65 11.75 -5.04
CA CYS A 87 -2.27 12.21 -4.86
C CYS A 87 -2.07 12.88 -3.49
N GLU A 88 -2.95 13.80 -3.12
CA GLU A 88 -2.88 14.48 -1.82
C GLU A 88 -3.04 13.52 -0.65
N LYS A 89 -3.94 12.54 -0.77
CA LYS A 89 -4.13 11.53 0.29
C LYS A 89 -2.92 10.60 0.42
N VAL A 90 -2.38 10.05 -0.67
CA VAL A 90 -1.22 9.14 -0.56
C VAL A 90 0.03 9.82 -0.01
N LYS A 91 0.22 11.12 -0.28
CA LYS A 91 1.32 11.92 0.31
C LYS A 91 1.21 12.05 1.83
N GLN A 92 -0.01 12.02 2.37
CA GLN A 92 -0.27 12.16 3.81
C GLN A 92 -0.18 10.84 4.56
N MET A 93 -0.29 9.70 3.86
CA MET A 93 -0.22 8.37 4.47
C MET A 93 1.23 7.99 4.82
N LYS A 94 1.49 7.84 6.12
CA LYS A 94 2.85 7.50 6.61
C LYS A 94 3.26 6.08 6.23
N GLU A 95 2.27 5.21 6.11
CA GLU A 95 2.36 3.80 5.75
C GLU A 95 2.96 3.62 4.36
N LEU A 96 2.69 4.57 3.44
CA LEU A 96 3.10 4.47 2.04
C LEU A 96 4.48 5.10 1.77
N ARG A 97 5.13 5.71 2.77
CA ARG A 97 6.37 6.49 2.58
C ARG A 97 7.53 5.70 1.96
N GLN A 98 7.60 4.40 2.21
CA GLN A 98 8.62 3.50 1.62
C GLN A 98 8.16 2.88 0.29
N GLY A 99 7.04 3.36 -0.22
CA GLY A 99 6.37 2.90 -1.42
C GLY A 99 5.26 1.91 -1.16
N TYR A 100 4.45 1.71 -2.19
CA TYR A 100 3.20 0.96 -2.10
C TYR A 100 2.80 0.38 -3.46
N ASN A 101 1.88 -0.58 -3.45
CA ASN A 101 1.22 -1.08 -4.66
C ASN A 101 -0.15 -0.40 -4.84
N ILE A 102 -0.66 -0.40 -6.08
CA ILE A 102 -2.00 0.08 -6.40
C ILE A 102 -2.80 -1.08 -6.97
N VAL A 103 -4.01 -1.29 -6.47
CA VAL A 103 -5.03 -2.14 -7.08
C VAL A 103 -6.18 -1.24 -7.53
N GLY A 104 -6.43 -1.16 -8.84
CA GLY A 104 -7.55 -0.39 -9.39
C GLY A 104 -8.65 -1.31 -9.91
N ARG A 105 -9.91 -0.97 -9.64
CA ARG A 105 -11.08 -1.70 -10.16
C ARG A 105 -11.89 -0.84 -11.10
N SER A 106 -12.23 -1.36 -12.28
CA SER A 106 -13.10 -0.66 -13.25
C SER A 106 -12.59 0.77 -13.49
N GLN A 107 -13.44 1.80 -13.32
CA GLN A 107 -13.09 3.22 -13.46
C GLN A 107 -11.92 3.68 -12.56
N GLY A 108 -11.73 3.07 -11.37
CA GLY A 108 -10.64 3.39 -10.45
C GLY A 108 -9.24 3.22 -11.06
N ASN A 109 -9.13 2.45 -12.15
CA ASN A 109 -7.91 2.33 -12.94
C ASN A 109 -7.49 3.62 -13.67
N LEU A 110 -8.45 4.46 -14.05
CA LEU A 110 -8.14 5.75 -14.65
C LEU A 110 -7.63 6.74 -13.58
N VAL A 111 -8.18 6.66 -12.37
CA VAL A 111 -7.66 7.41 -11.20
C VAL A 111 -6.26 6.91 -10.85
N ALA A 112 -6.03 5.60 -10.81
CA ALA A 112 -4.72 4.99 -10.57
C ALA A 112 -3.69 5.44 -11.61
N ARG A 113 -4.05 5.40 -12.90
CA ARG A 113 -3.18 5.85 -13.99
C ARG A 113 -2.85 7.34 -13.84
N GLY A 114 -3.84 8.19 -13.55
CA GLY A 114 -3.61 9.61 -13.31
C GLY A 114 -2.71 9.87 -12.10
N LEU A 115 -2.88 9.10 -11.02
CA LEU A 115 -2.02 9.14 -9.84
C LEU A 115 -0.57 8.78 -10.18
N ILE A 116 -0.34 7.73 -10.97
CA ILE A 116 1.00 7.31 -11.39
C ILE A 116 1.65 8.33 -12.34
N GLU A 117 0.88 8.85 -13.30
CA GLU A 117 1.41 9.71 -14.36
C GLU A 117 1.63 11.17 -13.91
N PHE A 118 0.84 11.68 -12.95
CA PHE A 118 0.79 13.12 -12.66
C PHE A 118 1.03 13.50 -11.18
N CYS A 119 1.24 12.55 -10.27
CA CYS A 119 1.47 12.87 -8.85
C CYS A 119 2.95 13.13 -8.55
N ASP A 120 3.39 14.36 -8.77
CA ASP A 120 4.75 14.78 -8.42
C ASP A 120 4.99 14.76 -6.91
N GLY A 121 6.12 14.19 -6.49
CA GLY A 121 6.51 14.10 -5.08
C GLY A 121 5.66 13.14 -4.24
N GLY A 122 4.88 12.26 -4.87
CA GLY A 122 4.21 11.15 -4.19
C GLY A 122 5.18 10.06 -3.73
N PRO A 123 4.78 9.20 -2.77
CA PRO A 123 5.57 8.01 -2.44
C PRO A 123 5.69 7.07 -3.67
N PRO A 124 6.74 6.24 -3.74
CA PRO A 124 6.98 5.43 -4.93
C PRO A 124 5.92 4.33 -5.10
N VAL A 125 5.38 4.20 -6.32
CA VAL A 125 4.50 3.09 -6.69
C VAL A 125 5.36 1.93 -7.19
N HIS A 126 5.27 0.77 -6.53
CA HIS A 126 6.06 -0.42 -6.86
C HIS A 126 5.39 -1.26 -7.94
N ASN A 127 4.11 -1.59 -7.75
CA ASN A 127 3.31 -2.33 -8.73
C ASN A 127 1.93 -1.69 -8.89
N TYR A 128 1.42 -1.74 -10.12
CA TYR A 128 0.05 -1.36 -10.46
C TYR A 128 -0.69 -2.56 -11.05
N ILE A 129 -1.78 -2.96 -10.38
CA ILE A 129 -2.64 -4.07 -10.79
C ILE A 129 -3.97 -3.50 -11.27
N SER A 130 -4.24 -3.65 -12.56
CA SER A 130 -5.48 -3.18 -13.20
C SER A 130 -6.50 -4.30 -13.31
N LEU A 131 -7.58 -4.21 -12.52
CA LEU A 131 -8.71 -5.14 -12.58
C LEU A 131 -9.82 -4.55 -13.46
N ALA A 132 -9.85 -4.99 -14.73
CA ALA A 132 -10.84 -4.58 -15.73
C ALA A 132 -10.91 -3.05 -15.95
N GLY A 133 -9.76 -2.38 -16.06
CA GLY A 133 -9.66 -0.94 -16.28
C GLY A 133 -9.91 -0.51 -17.73
N PRO A 134 -10.77 0.51 -17.99
CA PRO A 134 -11.02 1.02 -19.33
C PRO A 134 -9.94 2.03 -19.76
N HIS A 135 -8.68 1.60 -19.86
CA HIS A 135 -7.54 2.47 -20.14
C HIS A 135 -7.66 3.28 -21.44
N ALA A 136 -8.40 2.76 -22.42
CA ALA A 136 -8.69 3.41 -23.69
C ALA A 136 -10.16 3.83 -23.83
N GLY A 137 -10.90 3.94 -22.72
CA GLY A 137 -12.34 4.21 -22.73
C GLY A 137 -13.20 2.95 -22.80
N ILE A 138 -14.52 3.18 -22.94
CA ILE A 138 -15.56 2.17 -23.21
C ILE A 138 -16.05 2.36 -24.63
#